data_AF-A0AAQ3UEU8-F1
#
_entry.id   AF-A0AAQ3UEU8-F1
#
_cell.length_a   1.000
_cell.length_b   1.000
_cell.length_c   1.000
_cell.angle_alpha   90.00
_cell.angle_beta   90.00
_cell.angle_gamma   90.00
#
_symmetry.space_group_name_H-M   'P 1'
#
loop_
_entity.id
_entity.type
_entity.pdbx_description
1 polymer ?
#
loop_
_entity_poly.entity_id
_entity_poly.type
_entity_poly.pdbx_seq_one_letter_code
_entity_poly.pdbx_strand_id
1 'polypeptide(L)'
;MAALFAYMAVKCSLDNLSSLLPIQGLEDLRMLEPTMRGIEAMLHDAEQHWNLREESAKLRLKDLNDLAYDAEEVVEKYEYEVNRSKVESSLEHGAALQGGASSSKRKRQEVSSPPPNYQTDTLINLAKGHDEHGIVAVPNDLVLRARRVTERFTEIKDYSDTFSLSENDGERKFAPDIRGVRQTTSIVYAP
;
A
#
# COMPACT_ATOMS: atom_id res chain seq x y z
N MET A 1 -6.82 -20.99 -8.21
CA MET A 1 -7.82 -20.00 -7.76
C MET A 1 -7.36 -19.26 -6.51
N ALA A 2 -6.49 -19.83 -5.67
CA ALA A 2 -6.11 -19.23 -4.38
C ALA A 2 -5.20 -17.99 -4.50
N ALA A 3 -4.54 -17.78 -5.64
CA ALA A 3 -3.64 -16.64 -5.88
C ALA A 3 -4.27 -15.52 -6.73
N LEU A 4 -5.38 -15.80 -7.41
CA LEU A 4 -5.93 -14.90 -8.45
C LEU A 4 -6.35 -13.53 -7.90
N PHE A 5 -6.98 -13.49 -6.73
CA PHE A 5 -7.43 -12.22 -6.14
C PHE A 5 -6.26 -11.33 -5.74
N ALA A 6 -5.24 -11.91 -5.08
CA ALA A 6 -4.02 -11.20 -4.73
C ALA A 6 -3.23 -10.74 -5.96
N TYR A 7 -3.13 -11.59 -7.00
CA TYR A 7 -2.51 -11.23 -8.27
C TYR A 7 -3.21 -10.03 -8.91
N MET A 8 -4.54 -10.05 -8.96
CA MET A 8 -5.32 -8.94 -9.54
C MET A 8 -5.20 -7.66 -8.72
N ALA A 9 -5.18 -7.74 -7.39
CA ALA A 9 -4.95 -6.62 -6.50
C ALA A 9 -3.59 -5.95 -6.79
N VAL A 10 -2.51 -6.73 -6.74
CA VAL A 10 -1.14 -6.24 -7.00
C VAL A 10 -1.03 -5.64 -8.40
N LYS A 11 -1.61 -6.30 -9.40
CA LYS A 11 -1.59 -5.80 -10.79
C LYS A 11 -2.31 -4.46 -10.91
N CYS A 12 -3.49 -4.31 -10.31
CA CYS A 12 -4.25 -3.05 -10.31
C CYS A 12 -3.46 -1.93 -9.61
N SER A 13 -2.90 -2.22 -8.43
CA SER A 13 -2.09 -1.27 -7.68
C SER A 13 -0.79 -0.90 -8.43
N LEU A 14 -0.20 -1.81 -9.19
CA LEU A 14 1.00 -1.53 -9.97
C LEU A 14 0.74 -0.52 -11.09
N ASP A 15 -0.42 -0.60 -11.74
CA ASP A 15 -0.86 0.39 -12.73
C ASP A 15 -1.03 1.78 -12.08
N ASN A 16 -1.63 1.83 -10.87
CA ASN A 16 -1.77 3.07 -10.10
C ASN A 16 -0.41 3.63 -9.68
N LEU A 17 0.47 2.79 -9.11
CA LEU A 17 1.81 3.19 -8.69
C LEU A 17 2.62 3.75 -9.87
N SER A 18 2.56 3.09 -11.02
CA SER A 18 3.22 3.54 -12.26
C SER A 18 2.72 4.92 -12.70
N SER A 19 1.43 5.21 -12.51
CA SER A 19 0.84 6.53 -12.80
C SER A 19 1.22 7.62 -11.80
N LEU A 20 1.58 7.23 -10.57
CA LEU A 20 1.89 8.13 -9.47
C LEU A 20 3.39 8.47 -9.34
N LEU A 21 4.27 7.79 -10.08
CA LEU A 21 5.73 7.92 -9.96
C LEU A 21 6.35 8.87 -11.00
N PRO A 22 6.55 10.14 -10.63
CA PRO A 22 7.77 10.87 -10.93
C PRO A 22 8.55 11.21 -9.63
N ILE A 23 8.48 10.34 -8.61
CA ILE A 23 8.94 10.65 -7.25
C ILE A 23 10.46 10.48 -7.14
N GLN A 24 11.18 11.60 -7.08
CA GLN A 24 12.54 11.63 -6.56
C GLN A 24 12.49 11.70 -5.02
N GLY A 25 13.29 10.85 -4.35
CA GLY A 25 13.61 11.04 -2.92
C GLY A 25 13.06 10.02 -1.95
N LEU A 26 12.43 8.93 -2.40
CA LEU A 26 11.90 7.92 -1.49
C LEU A 26 12.19 6.49 -1.97
N GLU A 27 13.42 6.07 -1.71
CA GLU A 27 13.98 4.80 -2.18
C GLU A 27 13.13 3.59 -1.75
N ASP A 28 12.58 3.57 -0.53
CA ASP A 28 11.74 2.45 -0.07
C ASP A 28 10.43 2.32 -0.89
N LEU A 29 9.80 3.43 -1.25
CA LEU A 29 8.62 3.41 -2.15
C LEU A 29 9.01 3.07 -3.59
N ARG A 30 10.20 3.48 -4.01
CA ARG A 30 10.74 3.11 -5.32
C ARG A 30 11.05 1.61 -5.39
N MET A 31 11.50 1.02 -4.29
CA MET A 31 11.72 -0.42 -4.16
C MET A 31 10.41 -1.20 -4.06
N LEU A 32 9.28 -0.55 -3.76
CA LEU A 32 7.97 -1.18 -3.74
C LEU A 32 7.53 -1.65 -5.13
N GLU A 33 7.75 -0.86 -6.20
CA GLU A 33 7.39 -1.26 -7.57
C GLU A 33 8.04 -2.59 -8.01
N PRO A 34 9.38 -2.76 -7.96
CA PRO A 34 10.01 -4.03 -8.33
C PRO A 34 9.62 -5.16 -7.37
N THR A 35 9.37 -4.85 -6.10
CA THR A 35 8.86 -5.84 -5.12
C THR A 35 7.48 -6.35 -5.54
N MET A 36 6.55 -5.47 -5.87
CA MET A 36 5.20 -5.81 -6.32
C MET A 36 5.21 -6.62 -7.62
N ARG A 37 6.07 -6.26 -8.59
CA ARG A 37 6.28 -7.09 -9.79
C ARG A 37 6.81 -8.49 -9.46
N GLY A 38 7.68 -8.59 -8.45
CA GLY A 38 8.15 -9.87 -7.93
C GLY A 38 7.02 -10.70 -7.33
N ILE A 39 6.17 -10.09 -6.50
CA ILE A 39 4.98 -10.72 -5.91
C ILE A 39 4.03 -11.19 -7.02
N GLU A 40 3.73 -10.34 -8.00
CA GLU A 40 2.88 -10.67 -9.15
C GLU A 40 3.40 -11.91 -9.89
N ALA A 41 4.70 -11.94 -10.21
CA ALA A 41 5.33 -13.05 -10.91
C ALA A 41 5.27 -14.35 -10.09
N MET A 42 5.56 -14.29 -8.78
CA MET A 42 5.50 -15.45 -7.89
C MET A 42 4.07 -15.96 -7.68
N LEU A 43 3.08 -15.08 -7.61
CA LEU A 43 1.66 -15.46 -7.53
C LEU A 43 1.18 -16.11 -8.83
N HIS A 44 1.61 -15.60 -9.98
CA HIS A 44 1.32 -16.21 -11.28
C HIS A 44 1.97 -17.59 -11.41
N ASP A 45 3.24 -17.71 -11.02
CA ASP A 45 3.96 -18.99 -10.93
C ASP A 45 3.26 -19.95 -9.96
N ALA A 46 2.77 -19.45 -8.82
CA ALA A 46 2.05 -20.26 -7.85
C ALA A 46 0.75 -20.86 -8.39
N GLU A 47 -0.01 -20.08 -9.16
CA GLU A 47 -1.25 -20.53 -9.77
C GLU A 47 -1.03 -21.65 -10.81
N GLN A 48 0.10 -21.61 -11.53
CA GLN A 48 0.38 -22.53 -12.63
C GLN A 48 1.22 -23.75 -12.23
N HIS A 49 2.17 -23.56 -11.31
CA HIS A 49 3.30 -24.47 -11.15
C HIS A 49 3.52 -24.96 -9.72
N TRP A 50 2.91 -24.34 -8.70
CA TRP A 50 3.15 -24.80 -7.32
C TRP A 50 2.30 -26.01 -6.95
N ASN A 51 2.93 -26.96 -6.26
CA ASN A 51 2.26 -28.11 -5.71
C ASN A 51 1.54 -27.75 -4.39
N LEU A 52 0.31 -27.24 -4.48
CA LEU A 52 -0.52 -26.91 -3.31
C LEU A 52 -0.96 -28.14 -2.51
N ARG A 53 -0.44 -29.34 -2.76
CA ARG A 53 -0.54 -30.47 -1.84
C ARG A 53 0.45 -30.34 -0.69
N GLU A 54 1.64 -29.78 -0.95
CA GLU A 54 2.69 -29.57 0.04
C GLU A 54 2.35 -28.42 0.97
N GLU A 55 2.51 -28.63 2.28
CA GLU A 55 2.21 -27.62 3.29
C GLU A 55 3.16 -26.41 3.21
N SER A 56 4.42 -26.61 2.81
CA SER A 56 5.37 -25.51 2.56
C SER A 56 4.90 -24.60 1.42
N ALA A 57 4.40 -25.18 0.32
CA ALA A 57 3.87 -24.41 -0.80
C ALA A 57 2.61 -23.63 -0.41
N LYS A 58 1.71 -24.24 0.38
CA LYS A 58 0.52 -23.56 0.91
C LYS A 58 0.87 -22.40 1.84
N LEU A 59 1.81 -22.62 2.75
CA LEU A 59 2.27 -21.59 3.69
C LEU A 59 2.91 -20.42 2.93
N ARG A 60 3.81 -20.73 1.99
CA ARG A 60 4.45 -19.73 1.13
C ARG A 60 3.42 -18.93 0.32
N LEU A 61 2.39 -19.60 -0.22
CA LEU A 61 1.32 -18.92 -0.96
C LEU A 61 0.50 -18.01 -0.05
N LYS A 62 0.22 -18.44 1.18
CA LYS A 62 -0.47 -17.60 2.17
C LYS A 62 0.35 -16.35 2.47
N ASP A 63 1.64 -16.50 2.76
CA ASP A 63 2.53 -15.37 3.06
C ASP A 63 2.61 -14.39 1.86
N LEU A 64 2.65 -14.89 0.62
CA LEU A 64 2.58 -14.04 -0.57
C LEU A 64 1.25 -13.30 -0.73
N ASN A 65 0.13 -13.97 -0.43
CA ASN A 65 -1.19 -13.34 -0.48
C ASN A 65 -1.31 -12.23 0.55
N ASP A 66 -0.87 -12.47 1.79
CA ASP A 66 -0.87 -11.46 2.85
C ASP A 66 -0.01 -10.25 2.43
N LEU A 67 1.15 -10.53 1.83
CA LEU A 67 2.06 -9.50 1.36
C LEU A 67 1.51 -8.68 0.18
N ALA A 68 0.75 -9.31 -0.70
CA ALA A 68 0.06 -8.64 -1.81
C ALA A 68 -0.95 -7.61 -1.31
N TYR A 69 -1.75 -7.98 -0.29
CA TYR A 69 -2.71 -7.06 0.33
C TYR A 69 -2.02 -5.94 1.11
N ASP A 70 -0.93 -6.24 1.83
CA ASP A 70 -0.12 -5.22 2.50
C ASP A 70 0.45 -4.19 1.50
N ALA A 71 0.89 -4.66 0.33
CA ALA A 71 1.39 -3.79 -0.74
C ALA A 71 0.28 -2.94 -1.36
N GLU A 72 -0.88 -3.54 -1.67
CA GLU A 72 -2.06 -2.83 -2.19
C GLU A 72 -2.47 -1.68 -1.27
N GLU A 73 -2.57 -1.92 0.04
CA GLU A 73 -2.96 -0.90 1.01
C GLU A 73 -1.96 0.27 1.08
N VAL A 74 -0.65 0.01 0.89
CA VAL A 74 0.35 1.08 0.81
C VAL A 74 0.12 1.96 -0.41
N VAL A 75 -0.15 1.36 -1.57
CA VAL A 75 -0.42 2.10 -2.81
C VAL A 75 -1.73 2.87 -2.71
N GLU A 76 -2.81 2.25 -2.24
CA GLU A 76 -4.12 2.90 -2.10
C GLU A 76 -4.05 4.10 -1.16
N LYS A 77 -3.37 3.95 -0.02
CA LYS A 77 -3.19 5.06 0.93
C LYS A 77 -2.31 6.15 0.35
N TYR A 78 -1.26 5.82 -0.42
CA TYR A 78 -0.46 6.82 -1.12
C TYR A 78 -1.28 7.59 -2.17
N GLU A 79 -2.08 6.88 -2.97
CA GLU A 79 -2.99 7.46 -3.95
C GLU A 79 -3.98 8.44 -3.28
N TYR A 80 -4.55 8.04 -2.14
CA TYR A 80 -5.43 8.91 -1.36
C TYR A 80 -4.73 10.20 -0.94
N GLU A 81 -3.51 10.13 -0.40
CA GLU A 81 -2.75 11.32 0.04
C GLU A 81 -2.37 12.23 -1.13
N VAL A 82 -2.03 11.65 -2.28
CA VAL A 82 -1.76 12.40 -3.50
C VAL A 82 -3.01 13.12 -3.98
N ASN A 83 -4.14 12.42 -4.04
CA ASN A 83 -5.40 12.97 -4.50
C ASN A 83 -5.93 14.05 -3.53
N ARG A 84 -5.79 13.83 -2.22
CA ARG A 84 -6.11 14.82 -1.19
C ARG A 84 -5.30 16.10 -1.36
N SER A 85 -3.98 15.98 -1.54
CA SER A 85 -3.08 17.14 -1.73
C SER A 85 -3.42 17.94 -3.00
N LYS A 86 -3.80 17.25 -4.08
CA LYS A 86 -4.28 17.91 -5.32
C LYS A 86 -5.57 18.70 -5.09
N VAL A 87 -6.52 18.14 -4.33
CA VAL A 87 -7.77 18.84 -4.00
C VAL A 87 -7.50 20.06 -3.10
N GLU A 88 -6.71 19.90 -2.04
CA GLU A 88 -6.36 20.98 -1.12
C GLU A 88 -5.67 22.15 -1.83
N SER A 89 -4.68 21.85 -2.68
CA SER A 89 -4.03 22.88 -3.51
C SER A 89 -5.02 23.56 -4.47
N SER A 90 -5.89 22.82 -5.14
CA SER A 90 -6.91 23.41 -6.03
C SER A 90 -7.88 24.36 -5.31
N LEU A 91 -8.25 24.04 -4.07
CA LEU A 91 -9.14 24.86 -3.24
C LEU A 91 -8.45 26.14 -2.74
N GLU A 92 -7.18 26.05 -2.34
CA GLU A 92 -6.38 27.20 -1.91
C GLU A 92 -6.21 28.21 -3.06
N HIS A 93 -5.94 27.73 -4.28
CA HIS A 93 -5.83 28.59 -5.47
C HIS A 93 -7.18 29.18 -5.92
N GLY A 94 -8.28 28.45 -5.72
CA GLY A 94 -9.64 28.94 -6.00
C GLY A 94 -10.14 30.01 -5.02
N ALA A 95 -9.76 29.90 -3.74
CA ALA A 95 -10.12 30.88 -2.70
C ALA A 95 -9.41 32.23 -2.89
N ALA A 96 -8.18 32.24 -3.41
CA ALA A 96 -7.43 33.46 -3.68
C ALA A 96 -8.07 34.36 -4.76
N LEU A 97 -8.86 33.80 -5.67
CA LEU A 97 -9.54 34.54 -6.74
C LEU A 97 -10.93 35.08 -6.34
N GLN A 98 -11.50 34.61 -5.22
CA GLN A 98 -12.85 34.98 -4.77
C GLN A 98 -12.87 36.00 -3.62
N GLY A 99 -11.74 36.68 -3.37
CA GLY A 99 -11.58 37.73 -2.37
C GLY A 99 -11.85 39.17 -2.85
N GLY A 100 -12.46 39.38 -4.02
CA GLY A 100 -12.51 40.73 -4.60
C GLY A 100 -13.70 41.04 -5.49
N ALA A 101 -14.93 41.11 -4.94
CA ALA A 101 -16.00 41.96 -5.51
C ALA A 101 -17.19 42.10 -4.55
N SER A 102 -16.99 42.76 -3.40
CA SER A 102 -18.10 43.22 -2.55
C SER A 102 -17.90 44.70 -2.19
N SER A 103 -18.65 45.54 -2.91
CA SER A 103 -19.28 46.78 -2.43
C SER A 103 -18.45 47.80 -1.61
N SER A 104 -18.07 48.92 -2.25
CA SER A 104 -18.53 50.27 -1.82
C SER A 104 -17.81 51.40 -2.55
N LYS A 105 -18.59 52.22 -3.26
CA LYS A 105 -18.21 53.58 -3.66
C LYS A 105 -17.85 54.38 -2.41
N ARG A 106 -16.64 54.95 -2.32
CA ARG A 106 -16.41 56.25 -1.65
C ARG A 106 -15.08 56.86 -2.08
N LYS A 107 -15.18 58.08 -2.59
CA LYS A 107 -14.16 59.01 -3.07
C LYS A 107 -13.60 59.82 -1.89
N ARG A 108 -12.27 59.91 -1.73
CA ARG A 108 -11.57 61.13 -1.27
C ARG A 108 -10.04 61.01 -1.42
N GLN A 109 -9.46 62.20 -1.51
CA GLN A 109 -8.23 62.62 -2.18
C GLN A 109 -7.08 62.90 -1.18
N GLU A 110 -5.86 62.85 -1.72
CA GLU A 110 -4.49 63.03 -1.17
C GLU A 110 -4.25 64.04 -0.03
N VAL A 111 -3.17 63.82 0.76
CA VAL A 111 -1.95 64.67 0.75
C VAL A 111 -0.89 64.18 1.79
N SER A 112 0.35 64.03 1.32
CA SER A 112 1.66 64.31 2.00
C SER A 112 2.71 63.18 1.97
N SER A 113 3.91 63.60 1.58
CA SER A 113 5.18 62.98 1.14
C SER A 113 5.98 62.10 2.15
N PRO A 114 7.08 61.41 1.71
CA PRO A 114 7.53 60.11 2.23
C PRO A 114 8.75 60.16 3.18
N PRO A 115 9.15 59.02 3.80
CA PRO A 115 10.54 58.74 4.11
C PRO A 115 11.10 57.61 3.20
N PRO A 116 12.37 57.69 2.78
CA PRO A 116 12.99 56.68 1.93
C PRO A 116 13.60 55.55 2.78
N ASN A 117 13.40 54.31 2.28
CA ASN A 117 14.39 53.23 2.25
C ASN A 117 14.74 52.53 3.59
N TYR A 118 15.01 51.23 3.74
CA TYR A 118 15.26 50.11 2.84
C TYR A 118 14.95 48.84 3.65
N GLN A 119 13.99 48.03 3.18
CA GLN A 119 14.11 46.58 3.03
C GLN A 119 14.71 45.73 4.17
N THR A 120 13.86 45.09 4.98
CA THR A 120 14.17 43.76 5.59
C THR A 120 12.97 42.81 5.71
N ASP A 121 11.86 42.99 4.99
CA ASP A 121 10.68 42.08 5.14
C ASP A 121 10.39 41.23 3.89
N THR A 122 11.35 41.14 2.96
CA THR A 122 11.14 40.46 1.66
C THR A 122 12.19 39.39 1.34
N LEU A 123 12.84 38.80 2.34
CA LEU A 123 13.79 37.68 2.12
C LEU A 123 13.31 36.32 2.63
N ILE A 124 12.14 36.23 3.29
CA ILE A 124 11.58 34.93 3.67
C ILE A 124 10.63 34.39 2.58
N ASN A 125 10.09 35.26 1.72
CA ASN A 125 9.09 34.87 0.72
C ASN A 125 9.62 34.77 -0.73
N LEU A 126 10.91 35.05 -0.97
CA LEU A 126 11.50 35.04 -2.32
C LEU A 126 12.27 33.75 -2.66
N ALA A 127 12.42 32.83 -1.69
CA ALA A 127 12.95 31.48 -1.94
C ALA A 127 11.85 30.43 -2.23
N LYS A 128 10.57 30.84 -2.33
CA LYS A 128 9.44 29.95 -2.63
C LYS A 128 8.90 30.18 -4.05
N GLY A 129 9.83 30.28 -4.99
CA GLY A 129 9.58 30.58 -6.38
C GLY A 129 10.57 29.82 -7.27
N HIS A 130 10.64 28.51 -7.10
CA HIS A 130 11.25 27.62 -8.08
C HIS A 130 10.46 26.31 -8.04
N ASP A 131 9.81 26.00 -9.16
CA ASP A 131 9.19 24.75 -9.60
C ASP A 131 9.23 23.52 -8.65
N GLU A 132 8.23 23.36 -7.78
CA GLU A 132 7.94 22.06 -7.14
C GLU A 132 6.42 21.80 -7.12
N HIS A 133 5.67 22.23 -8.15
CA HIS A 133 4.23 21.98 -8.24
C HIS A 133 3.97 20.51 -8.57
N GLY A 134 3.99 19.64 -7.55
CA GLY A 134 3.53 18.25 -7.69
C GLY A 134 4.14 17.23 -6.72
N ILE A 135 5.15 17.58 -5.94
CA ILE A 135 5.80 16.62 -5.03
C ILE A 135 5.02 16.56 -3.72
N VAL A 136 4.08 15.61 -3.64
CA VAL A 136 3.38 15.30 -2.40
C VAL A 136 4.36 14.61 -1.46
N ALA A 137 4.66 15.26 -0.33
CA ALA A 137 5.51 14.68 0.70
C ALA A 137 4.87 13.39 1.22
N VAL A 138 5.56 12.27 1.03
CA VAL A 138 5.05 10.95 1.44
C VAL A 138 5.05 10.88 2.97
N PRO A 139 3.93 10.49 3.60
CA PRO A 139 3.89 10.20 5.04
C PRO A 139 4.90 9.11 5.44
N ASN A 140 5.70 9.37 6.50
CA ASN A 140 6.71 8.45 7.01
C ASN A 140 6.18 7.03 7.32
N ASP A 141 4.92 6.91 7.73
CA ASP A 141 4.26 5.62 7.96
C ASP A 141 4.24 4.74 6.69
N LEU A 142 3.92 5.32 5.53
CA LEU A 142 3.90 4.60 4.26
C LEU A 142 5.27 4.09 3.85
N VAL A 143 6.31 4.88 4.15
CA VAL A 143 7.71 4.51 3.90
C VAL A 143 8.09 3.26 4.70
N LEU A 144 7.77 3.25 5.99
CA LEU A 144 8.04 2.13 6.87
C LEU A 144 7.26 0.88 6.45
N ARG A 145 6.03 1.05 5.98
CA ARG A 145 5.22 -0.05 5.46
C ARG A 145 5.75 -0.60 4.14
N ALA A 146 6.10 0.25 3.18
CA ALA A 146 6.73 -0.14 1.92
C ALA A 146 8.01 -0.94 2.16
N ARG A 147 8.87 -0.43 3.06
CA ARG A 147 10.09 -1.12 3.47
C ARG A 147 9.80 -2.50 4.07
N ARG A 148 8.82 -2.60 4.97
CA ARG A 148 8.42 -3.89 5.56
C ARG A 148 7.96 -4.89 4.50
N VAL A 149 7.19 -4.44 3.51
CA VAL A 149 6.75 -5.28 2.39
C VAL A 149 7.96 -5.82 1.62
N THR A 150 8.93 -4.96 1.29
CA THR A 150 10.17 -5.37 0.61
C THR A 150 11.00 -6.36 1.44
N GLU A 151 11.20 -6.10 2.73
CA GLU A 151 11.94 -7.00 3.63
C GLU A 151 11.27 -8.39 3.71
N ARG A 152 9.95 -8.42 3.93
CA ARG A 152 9.19 -9.68 3.98
C ARG A 152 9.19 -10.44 2.66
N PHE A 153 9.17 -9.74 1.53
CA PHE A 153 9.30 -10.38 0.22
C PHE A 153 10.64 -11.11 0.07
N THR A 154 11.73 -10.44 0.46
CA THR A 154 13.07 -11.02 0.39
C THR A 154 13.21 -12.23 1.32
N GLU A 155 12.66 -12.15 2.53
CA GLU A 155 12.61 -13.28 3.46
C GLU A 155 11.89 -14.49 2.85
N ILE A 156 10.70 -14.30 2.26
CA ILE A 156 9.93 -15.38 1.63
C ILE A 156 10.73 -16.04 0.49
N LYS A 157 11.41 -15.23 -0.33
CA LYS A 157 12.24 -15.72 -1.41
C LYS A 157 13.40 -16.56 -0.88
N ASP A 158 14.11 -16.10 0.15
CA ASP A 158 15.24 -16.81 0.72
C ASP A 158 14.82 -18.12 1.41
N TYR A 159 13.69 -18.11 2.12
CA TYR A 159 13.14 -19.34 2.74
C TYR A 159 12.69 -20.36 1.70
N SER A 160 12.23 -19.91 0.53
CA SER A 160 11.75 -20.78 -0.54
C SER A 160 12.82 -21.74 -1.08
N ASP A 161 14.10 -21.34 -1.02
CA ASP A 161 15.23 -22.14 -1.49
C ASP A 161 15.70 -23.18 -0.47
N THR A 162 15.35 -23.01 0.81
CA THR A 162 15.96 -23.75 1.92
C THR A 162 14.98 -24.68 2.65
N PHE A 163 13.67 -24.43 2.55
CA PHE A 163 12.68 -25.04 3.42
C PHE A 163 11.64 -25.87 2.66
N SER A 164 11.63 -27.18 2.90
CA SER A 164 10.60 -28.11 2.42
C SER A 164 9.94 -28.78 3.62
N LEU A 165 8.62 -28.60 3.78
CA LEU A 165 7.85 -29.28 4.81
C LEU A 165 7.39 -30.64 4.28
N SER A 166 7.63 -31.70 5.04
CA SER A 166 7.09 -33.01 4.72
C SER A 166 5.60 -33.07 5.04
N GLU A 167 4.86 -33.97 4.39
CA GLU A 167 3.44 -34.20 4.70
C GLU A 167 3.18 -34.60 6.16
N ASN A 168 4.21 -35.06 6.88
CA ASN A 168 4.11 -35.44 8.29
C ASN A 168 4.34 -34.27 9.26
N ASP A 169 4.77 -33.11 8.75
CA ASP A 169 5.14 -31.95 9.57
C ASP A 169 3.92 -31.05 9.86
N GLY A 170 2.81 -31.27 9.14
CA GLY A 170 1.52 -30.65 9.42
C GLY A 170 0.75 -31.34 10.56
N GLU A 171 -0.24 -30.64 11.14
CA GLU A 171 -1.14 -31.23 12.13
C GLU A 171 -1.82 -32.49 11.59
N ARG A 172 -1.51 -33.65 12.20
CA ARG A 172 -2.21 -34.89 11.89
C ARG A 172 -3.64 -34.76 12.37
N LYS A 173 -4.57 -34.52 11.44
CA LYS A 173 -5.99 -34.75 11.67
C LYS A 173 -6.16 -36.23 11.97
N PHE A 174 -6.20 -36.59 13.25
CA PHE A 174 -6.57 -37.94 13.68
C PHE A 174 -7.98 -38.19 13.15
N ALA A 175 -8.10 -38.94 12.05
CA ALA A 175 -9.36 -39.54 11.68
C ALA A 175 -9.67 -40.58 12.76
N PRO A 176 -10.74 -40.42 13.55
CA PRO A 176 -11.11 -41.45 14.51
C PRO A 176 -11.40 -42.74 13.73
N ASP A 177 -10.67 -43.80 14.06
CA ASP A 177 -10.88 -45.12 13.50
C ASP A 177 -12.34 -45.54 13.77
N ILE A 178 -13.09 -45.78 12.68
CA ILE A 178 -14.51 -46.18 12.71
C ILE A 178 -14.69 -47.50 13.50
N ARG A 179 -13.61 -48.24 13.77
CA ARG A 179 -13.60 -49.45 14.61
C ARG A 179 -13.83 -49.19 16.10
N GLY A 180 -13.87 -47.94 16.55
CA GLY A 180 -14.19 -47.56 17.93
C GLY A 180 -15.68 -47.42 18.25
N VAL A 181 -16.58 -47.58 17.27
CA VAL A 181 -18.03 -47.54 17.52
C VAL A 181 -18.43 -48.80 18.27
N ARG A 182 -18.49 -48.71 19.60
CA ARG A 182 -19.07 -49.73 20.48
C ARG A 182 -20.45 -50.10 19.96
N GLN A 183 -20.58 -51.29 19.37
CA GLN A 183 -21.87 -51.89 19.11
C GLN A 183 -22.52 -52.22 20.46
N THR A 184 -23.52 -51.44 20.86
CA THR A 184 -24.36 -51.78 22.00
C THR A 184 -25.32 -52.90 21.59
N THR A 185 -24.84 -54.15 21.60
CA THR A 185 -25.72 -55.32 21.49
C THR A 185 -26.18 -55.72 22.88
N SER A 186 -27.46 -55.53 23.18
CA SER A 186 -28.13 -56.28 24.25
C SER A 186 -29.59 -56.46 23.89
N ILE A 187 -29.87 -57.50 23.11
CA ILE A 187 -31.19 -58.14 23.09
C ILE A 187 -31.26 -59.01 24.34
N VAL A 188 -32.25 -58.75 25.19
CA VAL A 188 -32.70 -59.68 26.23
C VAL A 188 -34.17 -59.98 25.96
N TYR A 189 -34.45 -61.25 25.65
CA TYR A 189 -35.79 -61.81 25.59
C TYR A 189 -35.95 -62.75 26.78
N ALA A 190 -37.02 -62.58 27.56
CA ALA A 190 -37.65 -63.62 28.39
C ALA A 190 -38.85 -63.04 29.17
N PRO A 191 -39.81 -63.88 29.60
CA PRO A 191 -40.51 -64.98 28.93
C PRO A 191 -41.93 -64.61 28.46
#